data_AF-D9ULH5-F1
#
_entry.id   AF-D9ULH5-F1
#
_cell.length_a   1.000
_cell.length_b   1.000
_cell.length_c   1.000
_cell.angle_alpha   90.00
_cell.angle_beta   90.00
_cell.angle_gamma   90.00
#
_symmetry.space_group_name_H-M   'P 1'
#
loop_
_entity.id
_entity.type
_entity.pdbx_description
1 polymer ?
#
loop_
_entity_poly.entity_id
_entity_poly.type
_entity_poly.pdbx_seq_one_letter_code
_entity_poly.pdbx_strand_id
1 'polypeptide(L)'
;MVRVSAGYRTPPPPAADPARLRVAWEARTDGGTETVCRVCGFAGGGVRWREGVPTEARCPCCGVEAGVDDVPLSGTWRDEERVCARRGWWLANGARWAVPAARPADWDVLRQLAGVPEEWHWRGGRAV
;
A
#
# COMPACT_ATOMS: atom_id res chain seq x y z
N MET A 1 -14.32 38.54 4.48
CA MET A 1 -14.78 37.41 5.32
C MET A 1 -14.84 36.16 4.46
N VAL A 2 -13.85 35.27 4.56
CA VAL A 2 -13.89 33.97 3.89
C VAL A 2 -14.62 33.02 4.84
N ARG A 3 -15.79 32.50 4.43
CA ARG A 3 -16.44 31.40 5.16
C ARG A 3 -15.59 30.15 4.98
N VAL A 4 -14.93 29.71 6.04
CA VAL A 4 -14.35 28.37 6.12
C VAL A 4 -15.52 27.39 6.21
N SER A 5 -15.83 26.71 5.12
CA SER A 5 -16.81 25.63 5.09
C SER A 5 -16.40 24.57 6.10
N ALA A 6 -17.33 24.16 6.97
CA ALA A 6 -17.12 23.10 7.95
C ALA A 6 -16.49 21.89 7.24
N GLY A 7 -15.32 21.46 7.72
CA GLY A 7 -14.56 20.36 7.13
C GLY A 7 -15.44 19.14 6.93
N TYR A 8 -15.30 18.51 5.77
CA TYR A 8 -15.86 17.21 5.44
C TYR A 8 -15.47 16.20 6.54
N ARG A 9 -16.36 15.94 7.49
CA ARG A 9 -16.22 14.80 8.41
C ARG A 9 -16.86 13.61 7.75
N THR A 10 -16.04 12.76 7.14
CA THR A 10 -16.49 11.44 6.69
C THR A 10 -17.02 10.69 7.92
N PRO A 11 -18.25 10.15 7.90
CA PRO A 11 -18.76 9.36 9.02
C PRO A 11 -17.83 8.15 9.24
N PRO A 12 -17.64 7.71 10.50
CA PRO A 12 -16.88 6.50 10.76
C PRO A 12 -17.62 5.36 10.05
N PRO A 13 -16.92 4.62 9.17
CA PRO A 13 -17.51 3.48 8.48
C PRO A 13 -17.91 2.39 9.47
N PRO A 14 -18.87 1.54 9.10
CA PRO A 14 -19.38 0.51 9.99
C PRO A 14 -18.27 -0.46 10.40
N ALA A 15 -18.29 -0.89 11.66
CA ALA A 15 -17.35 -1.89 12.16
C ALA A 15 -17.39 -3.14 11.27
N ALA A 16 -16.21 -3.63 10.89
CA ALA A 16 -16.09 -4.82 10.06
C ALA A 16 -16.66 -6.06 10.76
N ASP A 17 -17.45 -6.85 10.04
CA ASP A 17 -17.87 -8.17 10.50
C ASP A 17 -16.66 -9.13 10.51
N PRO A 18 -16.24 -9.67 11.67
CA PRO A 18 -15.08 -10.56 11.78
C PRO A 18 -15.18 -11.81 10.91
N ALA A 19 -16.40 -12.31 10.63
CA ALA A 19 -16.60 -13.45 9.75
C ALA A 19 -16.30 -13.09 8.29
N ARG A 20 -16.67 -11.88 7.85
CA ARG A 20 -16.32 -11.36 6.51
C ARG A 20 -14.83 -11.08 6.39
N LEU A 21 -14.18 -10.61 7.46
CA LEU A 21 -12.74 -10.39 7.50
C LEU A 21 -11.97 -11.72 7.30
N ARG A 22 -12.42 -12.80 7.96
CA ARG A 22 -11.82 -14.14 7.83
C ARG A 22 -11.99 -14.72 6.43
N VAL A 23 -13.19 -14.66 5.84
CA VAL A 23 -13.43 -15.17 4.48
C VAL A 23 -12.60 -14.42 3.44
N ALA A 24 -12.48 -13.08 3.57
CA ALA A 24 -11.63 -12.28 2.68
C ALA A 24 -10.13 -12.62 2.81
N TRP A 25 -9.68 -12.99 4.01
CA TRP A 25 -8.31 -13.44 4.25
C TRP A 25 -8.03 -14.82 3.65
N GLU A 26 -8.93 -15.78 3.89
CA GLU A 26 -8.82 -17.14 3.36
C GLU A 26 -8.86 -17.19 1.83
N ALA A 27 -9.57 -16.25 1.20
CA ALA A 27 -9.66 -16.13 -0.26
C ALA A 27 -8.39 -15.57 -0.97
N ARG A 28 -7.34 -15.14 -0.24
CA ARG A 28 -6.08 -14.65 -0.86
C ARG A 28 -4.99 -15.73 -1.03
N THR A 29 -5.31 -17.00 -0.80
CA THR A 29 -4.36 -18.11 -0.61
C THR A 29 -3.71 -18.65 -1.91
N ASP A 30 -3.92 -18.00 -3.05
CA ASP A 30 -3.47 -18.40 -4.38
C ASP A 30 -2.29 -17.56 -4.93
N GLY A 31 -1.71 -16.66 -4.11
CA GLY A 31 -0.89 -15.53 -4.58
C GLY A 31 0.62 -15.73 -4.84
N GLY A 32 1.19 -16.94 -4.84
CA GLY A 32 2.62 -17.14 -5.15
C GLY A 32 3.60 -16.35 -4.24
N THR A 33 4.84 -16.12 -4.68
CA THR A 33 5.83 -15.31 -3.92
C THR A 33 6.06 -13.96 -4.59
N GLU A 34 5.79 -12.85 -3.88
CA GLU A 34 6.03 -11.48 -4.35
C GLU A 34 7.23 -10.85 -3.63
N THR A 35 8.13 -10.21 -4.39
CA THR A 35 9.30 -9.47 -3.86
C THR A 35 9.22 -7.96 -4.12
N VAL A 36 8.30 -7.54 -4.99
CA VAL A 36 8.14 -6.15 -5.41
C VAL A 36 7.29 -5.40 -4.40
N CYS A 37 7.75 -4.22 -3.97
CA CYS A 37 6.95 -3.35 -3.12
C CYS A 37 5.72 -2.82 -3.87
N ARG A 38 4.51 -3.20 -3.44
CA ARG A 38 3.23 -2.70 -3.99
C ARG A 38 3.12 -1.17 -3.95
N VAL A 39 3.75 -0.50 -2.98
CA VAL A 39 3.73 0.97 -2.85
C VAL A 39 4.66 1.68 -3.83
N CYS A 40 5.90 1.22 -4.00
CA CYS A 40 6.91 2.00 -4.71
C CYS A 40 7.62 1.27 -5.87
N GLY A 41 7.34 -0.02 -6.09
CA GLY A 41 7.91 -0.83 -7.16
C GLY A 41 9.32 -1.36 -6.90
N PHE A 42 9.92 -1.10 -5.72
CA PHE A 42 11.26 -1.59 -5.40
C PHE A 42 11.28 -3.10 -5.11
N ALA A 43 12.12 -3.86 -5.84
CA ALA A 43 12.25 -5.32 -5.72
C ALA A 43 13.39 -5.80 -4.79
N GLY A 44 14.34 -4.92 -4.43
CA GLY A 44 15.59 -5.31 -3.75
C GLY A 44 15.52 -5.45 -2.22
N GLY A 45 14.39 -5.90 -1.65
CA GLY A 45 14.24 -5.98 -0.19
C GLY A 45 13.61 -7.27 0.32
N GLY A 46 13.92 -8.39 -0.34
CA GLY A 46 13.45 -9.72 0.05
C GLY A 46 12.01 -10.04 -0.34
N VAL A 47 11.56 -11.23 0.07
CA VAL A 47 10.17 -11.66 -0.09
C VAL A 47 9.28 -10.82 0.80
N ARG A 48 8.17 -10.36 0.24
CA ARG A 48 7.22 -9.45 0.89
C ARG A 48 5.88 -10.10 1.11
N TRP A 49 5.37 -10.85 0.13
CA TRP A 49 4.17 -11.68 0.28
C TRP A 49 4.47 -13.12 -0.13
N ARG A 50 3.88 -14.06 0.61
CA ARG A 50 3.87 -15.50 0.29
C ARG A 50 2.43 -15.97 0.33
N GLU A 51 1.96 -16.49 -0.80
CA GLU A 51 0.59 -17.00 -0.95
C GLU A 51 -0.44 -15.94 -0.54
N GLY A 52 -0.21 -14.69 -0.99
CA GLY A 52 -1.02 -13.53 -0.64
C GLY A 52 -0.87 -12.99 0.79
N VAL A 53 -0.17 -13.71 1.68
CA VAL A 53 0.06 -13.33 3.07
C VAL A 53 1.27 -12.40 3.19
N PRO A 54 1.14 -11.21 3.81
CA PRO A 54 2.27 -10.33 4.06
C PRO A 54 3.28 -10.95 5.02
N THR A 55 4.55 -10.65 4.80
CA THR A 55 5.66 -10.91 5.74
C THR A 55 5.97 -9.66 6.56
N GLU A 56 6.85 -9.76 7.56
CA GLU A 56 7.36 -8.61 8.35
C GLU A 56 8.37 -7.74 7.57
N ALA A 57 8.53 -7.98 6.26
CA ALA A 57 9.56 -7.32 5.47
C ALA A 57 9.22 -5.85 5.20
N ARG A 58 10.12 -4.96 5.63
CA ARG A 58 10.02 -3.52 5.38
C ARG A 58 10.76 -3.11 4.12
N CYS A 59 10.11 -2.31 3.27
CA CYS A 59 10.73 -1.77 2.06
C CYS A 59 11.86 -0.79 2.41
N PRO A 60 13.12 -1.01 1.99
CA PRO A 60 14.21 -0.06 2.28
C PRO A 60 14.07 1.25 1.51
N CYS A 61 13.28 1.26 0.43
CA CYS A 61 12.94 2.46 -0.32
C CYS A 61 11.84 3.27 0.40
N CYS A 62 10.57 2.87 0.35
CA CYS A 62 9.48 3.71 0.89
C CYS A 62 9.17 3.50 2.38
N GLY A 63 9.83 2.54 3.03
CA GLY A 63 9.69 2.26 4.46
C GLY A 63 8.41 1.54 4.88
N VAL A 64 7.54 1.16 3.93
CA VAL A 64 6.30 0.43 4.23
C VAL A 64 6.59 -1.02 4.58
N GLU A 65 5.86 -1.58 5.55
CA GLU A 65 5.85 -3.02 5.79
C GLU A 65 4.98 -3.73 4.74
N ALA A 66 5.19 -5.02 4.47
CA ALA A 66 4.38 -5.76 3.51
C ALA A 66 2.89 -5.86 3.95
N GLY A 67 2.61 -5.66 5.24
CA GLY A 67 1.24 -5.44 5.73
C GLY A 67 0.55 -4.18 5.18
N VAL A 68 1.31 -3.26 4.56
CA VAL A 68 0.88 -1.87 4.28
C VAL A 68 0.08 -1.34 5.48
N ASP A 69 0.76 -1.59 6.59
CA ASP A 69 0.64 -1.22 7.99
C ASP A 69 -0.73 -1.51 8.68
N ASP A 70 -1.40 -2.59 8.23
CA ASP A 70 -2.16 -3.64 8.97
C ASP A 70 -3.32 -3.36 9.97
N VAL A 71 -3.91 -2.16 10.12
CA VAL A 71 -5.34 -2.00 10.54
C VAL A 71 -5.98 -0.70 10.02
N PRO A 72 -7.32 -0.65 9.78
CA PRO A 72 -7.91 0.11 8.67
C PRO A 72 -8.27 1.58 8.97
N LEU A 73 -8.38 2.37 7.90
CA LEU A 73 -9.17 3.63 7.84
C LEU A 73 -10.66 3.40 8.16
N SER A 74 -11.13 2.14 8.29
CA SER A 74 -12.54 1.87 8.05
C SER A 74 -13.17 0.49 8.37
N GLY A 75 -12.41 -0.58 8.59
CA GLY A 75 -12.99 -1.93 8.66
C GLY A 75 -13.27 -2.57 7.30
N THR A 76 -12.70 -2.05 6.22
CA THR A 76 -12.75 -2.69 4.89
C THR A 76 -11.33 -2.95 4.38
N TRP A 77 -11.05 -4.17 3.93
CA TRP A 77 -9.79 -4.57 3.30
C TRP A 77 -9.71 -4.01 1.86
N ARG A 78 -9.59 -2.69 1.72
CA ARG A 78 -9.26 -2.05 0.43
C ARG A 78 -7.76 -1.84 0.34
N ASP A 79 -7.04 -2.90 -0.01
CA ASP A 79 -5.58 -2.91 -0.01
C ASP A 79 -5.02 -1.97 -1.07
N GLU A 80 -5.69 -1.84 -2.21
CA GLU A 80 -5.31 -0.95 -3.31
C GLU A 80 -5.38 0.52 -2.91
N GLU A 81 -6.42 0.90 -2.15
CA GLU A 81 -6.59 2.27 -1.64
C GLU A 81 -5.47 2.63 -0.66
N ARG A 82 -5.13 1.73 0.28
CA ARG A 82 -4.03 1.94 1.24
C ARG A 82 -2.69 2.05 0.54
N VAL A 83 -2.43 1.15 -0.40
CA VAL A 83 -1.22 1.16 -1.22
C VAL A 83 -1.09 2.49 -1.97
N CYS A 84 -2.17 2.96 -2.59
CA CYS A 84 -2.16 4.22 -3.33
C CYS A 84 -2.00 5.45 -2.40
N ALA A 85 -2.69 5.49 -1.26
CA ALA A 85 -2.55 6.57 -0.29
C ALA A 85 -1.12 6.64 0.28
N ARG A 86 -0.55 5.49 0.65
CA ARG A 86 0.84 5.40 1.14
C ARG A 86 1.85 5.83 0.08
N ARG A 87 1.62 5.47 -1.18
CA ARG A 87 2.43 5.90 -2.34
C ARG A 87 2.35 7.42 -2.51
N GLY A 88 1.14 7.98 -2.50
CA GLY A 88 0.92 9.43 -2.60
C GLY A 88 1.64 10.19 -1.50
N TRP A 89 1.54 9.74 -0.25
CA TRP A 89 2.29 10.34 0.87
C TRP A 89 3.81 10.28 0.65
N TRP A 90 4.33 9.13 0.22
CA TRP A 90 5.77 8.97 -0.01
C TRP A 90 6.28 9.90 -1.12
N LEU A 91 5.55 10.01 -2.23
CA LEU A 91 5.87 10.92 -3.33
C LEU A 91 5.80 12.39 -2.90
N ALA A 92 4.74 12.78 -2.16
CA ALA A 92 4.59 14.14 -1.65
C ALA A 92 5.72 14.56 -0.70
N ASN A 93 6.37 13.60 -0.04
CA ASN A 93 7.53 13.82 0.82
C ASN A 93 8.88 13.70 0.08
N GLY A 94 8.88 13.80 -1.25
CA GLY A 94 10.09 13.78 -2.08
C GLY A 94 10.66 12.38 -2.31
N ALA A 95 9.83 11.35 -2.20
CA ALA A 95 10.21 9.96 -2.46
C ALA A 95 11.45 9.51 -1.66
N ARG A 96 11.57 9.99 -0.41
CA ARG A 96 12.72 9.74 0.46
C ARG A 96 12.91 8.25 0.71
N TRP A 97 14.16 7.81 0.67
CA TRP A 97 14.54 6.45 1.00
C TRP A 97 14.56 6.25 2.52
N ALA A 98 13.89 5.22 3.00
CA ALA A 98 13.88 4.84 4.42
C ALA A 98 15.25 4.37 4.90
N VAL A 99 16.02 3.72 4.00
CA VAL A 99 17.44 3.40 4.19
C VAL A 99 18.24 4.13 3.11
N PRO A 100 18.73 5.36 3.37
CA PRO A 100 19.41 6.17 2.36
C PRO A 100 20.61 5.49 1.71
N ALA A 101 21.35 4.68 2.47
CA ALA A 101 22.50 3.93 1.98
C ALA A 101 22.14 2.80 0.99
N ALA A 102 20.88 2.38 0.94
CA ALA A 102 20.39 1.37 0.00
C ALA A 102 19.98 1.95 -1.36
N ARG A 103 19.97 3.29 -1.50
CA ARG A 103 19.55 3.97 -2.73
C ARG A 103 20.61 3.82 -3.82
N PRO A 104 20.28 3.28 -5.01
CA PRO A 104 21.18 3.27 -6.16
C PRO A 104 21.61 4.69 -6.56
N ALA A 105 22.84 4.84 -7.07
CA ALA A 105 23.38 6.15 -7.43
C ALA A 105 22.62 6.81 -8.59
N ASP A 106 22.17 6.01 -9.55
CA ASP A 106 21.42 6.39 -10.74
C ASP A 106 19.89 6.22 -10.56
N TRP A 107 19.43 6.21 -9.31
CA TRP A 107 18.04 5.96 -8.99
C TRP A 107 17.10 7.01 -9.59
N ASP A 108 16.09 6.52 -10.30
CA ASP A 108 15.02 7.32 -10.91
C ASP A 108 13.66 6.84 -10.37
N VAL A 109 12.90 7.78 -9.80
CA VAL A 109 11.61 7.50 -9.17
C VAL A 109 10.56 7.02 -10.17
N LEU A 110 10.55 7.53 -11.40
CA LEU A 110 9.59 7.16 -12.43
C LEU A 110 9.88 5.75 -12.95
N ARG A 111 11.16 5.41 -13.16
CA ARG A 111 11.58 4.05 -13.51
C ARG A 111 11.21 3.05 -12.43
N GLN A 112 11.37 3.41 -11.15
CA GLN A 112 10.98 2.52 -10.06
C GLN A 112 9.46 2.32 -9.99
N LEU A 113 8.68 3.40 -10.15
CA LEU A 113 7.21 3.33 -10.14
C LEU A 113 6.65 2.48 -11.29
N ALA A 114 7.32 2.41 -12.43
CA ALA A 114 6.95 1.53 -13.54
C ALA A 114 7.03 0.03 -13.16
N GLY A 115 7.76 -0.32 -12.09
CA GLY A 115 7.82 -1.67 -11.55
C GLY A 115 6.64 -2.04 -10.64
N VAL A 116 5.72 -1.13 -10.33
CA VAL A 116 4.52 -1.44 -9.55
C VAL A 116 3.56 -2.29 -10.39
N PRO A 117 3.16 -3.49 -9.94
CA PRO A 117 2.20 -4.33 -10.68
C PRO A 117 0.85 -3.63 -10.86
N GLU A 118 0.20 -3.86 -12.00
CA GLU A 118 -0.96 -3.08 -12.45
C GLU A 118 -2.17 -3.18 -11.51
N GLU A 119 -2.36 -4.33 -10.86
CA GLU A 119 -3.43 -4.54 -9.89
C GLU A 119 -3.32 -3.62 -8.66
N TRP A 120 -2.12 -3.07 -8.40
CA TRP A 120 -1.86 -2.12 -7.32
C TRP A 120 -1.91 -0.64 -7.77
N HIS A 121 -2.41 -0.39 -8.97
CA HIS A 121 -2.72 0.96 -9.46
C HIS A 121 -4.15 1.33 -9.04
N TRP A 122 -4.39 2.60 -8.76
CA TRP A 122 -5.72 3.06 -8.38
C TRP A 122 -6.69 2.89 -9.55
N ARG A 123 -7.71 2.03 -9.39
CA ARG A 123 -8.72 1.75 -10.43
C ARG A 123 -10.06 2.47 -10.20
N GLY A 124 -10.09 3.56 -9.43
CA GLY A 124 -11.26 4.45 -9.40
C GLY A 124 -12.51 3.90 -8.68
N GLY A 125 -12.36 3.03 -7.69
CA GLY A 125 -13.46 2.66 -6.80
C GLY A 125 -14.63 1.89 -7.43
N ARG A 126 -14.46 1.25 -8.60
CA ARG A 126 -15.51 0.38 -9.16
C ARG A 126 -15.46 -0.98 -8.45
N ALA A 127 -16.56 -1.31 -7.76
CA ALA A 127 -16.89 -2.70 -7.49
C ALA A 127 -17.12 -3.39 -8.84
N VAL A 128 -16.31 -4.41 -9.13
CA VAL A 128 -16.71 -5.48 -10.05
C VAL A 128 -17.65 -6.42 -9.32
#